data_AF-A0A660ZHQ9-F1
#
_entry.id   AF-A0A660ZHQ9-F1
#
_cell.length_a   1.000
_cell.length_b   1.000
_cell.length_c   1.000
_cell.angle_alpha   90.00
_cell.angle_beta   90.00
_cell.angle_gamma   90.00
#
_symmetry.space_group_name_H-M   'P 1'
#
loop_
_entity.id
_entity.type
_entity.pdbx_description
1 polymer ?
#
loop_
_entity_poly.entity_id
_entity_poly.type
_entity_poly.pdbx_seq_one_letter_code
_entity_poly.pdbx_strand_id
1 'polypeptide(L)'
;MDEIIVIGGGLAGSEAAWQIARRGGKVVLYEMRPTKGTPAHKTGNLAELVCSNSLKSKDLFNAHGLLKEELRRMGSLIIEAAEEAALPGGKALVVDR
;
A
#
# COMPACT_ATOMS: atom_id res chain seq x y z
N MET A 1 -25.00 -5.01 8.63
CA MET A 1 -23.71 -5.44 8.06
C MET A 1 -22.69 -5.23 9.15
N ASP A 2 -22.02 -6.30 9.56
CA ASP A 2 -21.09 -6.22 10.70
C ASP A 2 -19.86 -5.39 10.32
N GLU A 3 -19.34 -4.67 11.29
CA GLU A 3 -18.18 -3.81 11.13
C GLU A 3 -16.90 -4.65 11.11
N ILE A 4 -16.04 -4.42 10.11
CA ILE A 4 -14.74 -5.07 10.00
C ILE A 4 -13.67 -4.09 10.49
N ILE A 5 -12.92 -4.51 11.49
CA ILE A 5 -11.87 -3.69 12.10
C ILE A 5 -10.52 -4.02 11.46
N VAL A 6 -9.82 -2.99 11.00
CA VAL A 6 -8.43 -3.07 10.53
C VAL A 6 -7.55 -2.29 11.51
N ILE A 7 -6.52 -2.95 12.05
CA ILE A 7 -5.60 -2.34 13.02
C ILE A 7 -4.24 -2.12 12.33
N GLY A 8 -3.88 -0.85 12.16
CA GLY A 8 -2.66 -0.39 11.52
C GLY A 8 -2.88 0.09 10.09
N GLY A 9 -2.47 1.32 9.79
CA GLY A 9 -2.59 1.99 8.49
C GLY A 9 -1.35 1.87 7.61
N GLY A 10 -0.58 0.79 7.73
CA GLY A 10 0.56 0.50 6.84
C GLY A 10 0.11 0.07 5.44
N LEU A 11 1.03 -0.42 4.60
CA LEU A 11 0.73 -0.92 3.25
C LEU A 11 -0.41 -1.95 3.26
N ALA A 12 -0.31 -2.97 4.12
CA ALA A 12 -1.29 -4.05 4.20
C ALA A 12 -2.66 -3.58 4.73
N GLY A 13 -2.68 -2.76 5.77
CA GLY A 13 -3.93 -2.29 6.36
C GLY A 13 -4.68 -1.29 5.48
N SER A 14 -3.94 -0.44 4.74
CA SER A 14 -4.54 0.46 3.76
C SER A 14 -5.18 -0.32 2.61
N GLU A 15 -4.48 -1.33 2.09
CA GLU A 15 -5.04 -2.21 1.05
C GLU A 15 -6.23 -3.02 1.57
N ALA A 16 -6.15 -3.59 2.76
CA ALA A 16 -7.25 -4.34 3.36
C ALA A 16 -8.49 -3.45 3.55
N ALA A 17 -8.33 -2.25 4.10
CA ALA A 17 -9.42 -1.31 4.29
C ALA A 17 -10.06 -0.91 2.96
N TRP A 18 -9.25 -0.63 1.94
CA TRP A 18 -9.73 -0.34 0.59
C TRP A 18 -10.54 -1.48 0.00
N GLN A 19 -10.02 -2.71 0.07
CA GLN A 19 -10.67 -3.90 -0.47
C GLN A 19 -12.00 -4.21 0.24
N ILE A 20 -12.09 -3.96 1.55
CA ILE A 20 -13.35 -4.08 2.29
C ILE A 20 -14.35 -3.03 1.84
N ALA A 21 -13.96 -1.74 1.83
CA ALA A 21 -14.86 -0.64 1.50
C ALA A 21 -15.39 -0.75 0.06
N ARG A 22 -14.51 -1.05 -0.92
CA ARG A 22 -14.91 -1.14 -2.33
C ARG A 22 -15.86 -2.31 -2.64
N ARG A 23 -15.92 -3.32 -1.76
CA ARG A 23 -16.84 -4.47 -1.86
C ARG A 23 -18.12 -4.24 -1.05
N GLY A 24 -18.37 -3.02 -0.59
CA GLY A 24 -19.56 -2.64 0.18
C GLY A 24 -19.51 -2.99 1.66
N GLY A 25 -18.35 -3.44 2.17
CA GLY A 25 -18.17 -3.71 3.60
C GLY A 25 -18.01 -2.44 4.42
N LYS A 26 -18.53 -2.45 5.66
CA LYS A 26 -18.28 -1.38 6.63
C LYS A 26 -16.94 -1.62 7.32
N VAL A 27 -15.96 -0.74 7.09
CA VAL A 27 -14.61 -0.84 7.69
C VAL A 27 -14.33 0.30 8.65
N VAL A 28 -13.65 -0.02 9.75
CA VAL A 28 -13.02 0.96 10.64
C VAL A 28 -11.52 0.69 10.68
N LEU A 29 -10.72 1.65 10.21
CA LEU A 29 -9.27 1.60 10.21
C LEU A 29 -8.73 2.39 11.41
N TYR A 30 -8.01 1.70 12.29
CA TYR A 30 -7.29 2.33 13.41
C TYR A 30 -5.82 2.53 13.03
N GLU A 31 -5.34 3.77 13.12
CA GLU A 31 -3.92 4.11 12.99
C GLU A 31 -3.51 4.94 14.21
N MET A 32 -2.42 4.53 14.86
CA MET A 32 -1.93 5.20 16.07
C MET A 32 -1.10 6.45 15.75
N ARG A 33 -0.54 6.52 14.54
CA ARG A 33 0.19 7.68 14.02
C ARG A 33 -0.79 8.79 13.61
N PRO A 34 -0.40 10.07 13.71
CA PRO A 34 0.91 10.57 14.15
C PRO A 34 1.06 10.65 15.68
N THR A 35 -0.02 10.48 16.46
CA THR A 35 -0.02 10.64 17.93
C THR A 35 0.99 9.72 18.62
N LYS A 36 1.12 8.48 18.15
CA LYS A 36 2.13 7.52 18.58
C LYS A 36 2.88 6.96 17.38
N GLY A 37 4.05 7.52 17.12
CA GLY A 37 4.98 7.05 16.09
C GLY A 37 5.58 5.67 16.38
N THR A 38 6.25 5.09 15.38
CA THR A 38 7.27 4.05 15.59
C THR A 38 8.65 4.63 15.34
N PRO A 39 9.75 3.96 15.73
CA PRO A 39 11.11 4.46 15.45
C PRO A 39 11.42 4.67 13.95
N ALA A 40 10.66 4.04 13.05
CA ALA A 40 10.90 4.10 11.60
C ALA A 40 9.99 5.10 10.87
N HIS A 41 8.79 5.35 11.37
CA HIS A 41 7.82 6.24 10.71
C HIS A 41 8.08 7.70 11.05
N LYS A 42 7.89 8.57 10.08
CA LYS A 42 8.12 10.02 10.16
C LYS A 42 6.85 10.83 9.97
N THR A 43 5.76 10.20 9.53
CA THR A 43 4.51 10.89 9.19
C THR A 43 3.29 10.24 9.85
N GLY A 44 2.15 10.93 9.75
CA GLY A 44 0.83 10.37 10.02
C GLY A 44 0.18 9.73 8.80
N ASN A 45 0.88 9.66 7.67
CA ASN A 45 0.30 9.19 6.41
C ASN A 45 0.13 7.66 6.45
N LEU A 46 -0.98 7.22 5.85
CA LEU A 46 -1.21 5.81 5.56
C LEU A 46 -0.19 5.32 4.52
N ALA A 47 0.09 4.02 4.54
CA ALA A 47 0.98 3.36 3.57
C ALA A 47 2.41 3.93 3.47
N GLU A 48 2.89 4.67 4.48
CA GLU A 48 4.24 5.27 4.48
C GLU A 48 5.37 4.24 4.22
N LEU A 49 6.26 4.57 3.27
CA LEU A 49 7.47 3.80 2.99
C LEU A 49 8.64 4.25 3.86
N VAL A 50 8.91 3.52 4.94
CA VAL A 50 9.92 3.93 5.95
C VAL A 50 11.38 3.67 5.57
N CYS A 51 11.63 2.92 4.50
CA CYS A 51 12.99 2.55 4.07
C CYS A 51 13.17 2.87 2.58
N SER A 52 13.32 1.86 1.71
CA SER A 52 13.45 2.06 0.26
C SER A 52 12.13 2.53 -0.37
N ASN A 53 12.21 3.39 -1.39
CA ASN A 53 11.09 3.72 -2.27
C ASN A 53 10.99 2.78 -3.49
N SER A 54 11.75 1.70 -3.51
CA SER A 54 11.62 0.68 -4.55
C SER A 54 10.63 -0.39 -4.11
N LEU A 55 9.55 -0.55 -4.88
CA LEU A 55 8.64 -1.68 -4.82
C LEU A 55 9.13 -2.86 -5.67
N LYS A 56 10.43 -2.91 -5.98
CA LYS A 56 11.11 -3.99 -6.73
C LYS A 56 10.64 -4.09 -8.18
N SER A 57 10.98 -5.20 -8.85
CA SER A 57 10.86 -5.38 -10.29
C SER A 57 9.46 -5.14 -10.83
N LYS A 58 9.37 -4.55 -12.03
CA LYS A 58 8.17 -4.47 -12.89
C LYS A 58 8.03 -5.67 -13.84
N ASP A 59 9.10 -6.46 -13.99
CA ASP A 59 9.17 -7.58 -14.93
C ASP A 59 8.20 -8.70 -14.54
N LEU A 60 7.30 -9.08 -15.47
CA LEU A 60 6.32 -10.14 -15.28
C LEU A 60 6.94 -11.51 -15.02
N PHE A 61 8.17 -11.75 -15.49
CA PHE A 61 8.89 -13.00 -15.24
C PHE A 61 9.64 -13.00 -13.90
N ASN A 62 9.54 -11.91 -13.13
CA ASN A 62 10.02 -11.82 -11.76
C ASN A 62 8.85 -11.90 -10.78
N ALA A 63 9.03 -12.61 -9.66
CA ALA A 63 7.98 -12.78 -8.64
C ALA A 63 7.34 -11.44 -8.19
N HIS A 64 8.15 -10.38 -8.05
CA HIS A 64 7.63 -9.07 -7.64
C HIS A 64 6.78 -8.41 -8.74
N GLY A 65 7.11 -8.61 -10.02
CA GLY A 65 6.36 -8.01 -11.12
C GLY A 65 5.09 -8.80 -11.42
N LEU A 66 5.13 -10.13 -11.32
CA LEU A 66 3.94 -10.97 -11.36
C LEU A 66 2.94 -10.61 -10.25
N LEU A 67 3.41 -10.47 -9.00
CA LEU A 67 2.54 -10.07 -7.89
C LEU A 67 1.89 -8.69 -8.13
N LYS A 68 2.63 -7.73 -8.71
CA LYS A 68 2.03 -6.43 -9.07
C LYS A 68 0.92 -6.58 -10.10
N GLU A 69 1.12 -7.45 -11.08
CA GLU A 69 0.10 -7.71 -12.11
C GLU A 69 -1.15 -8.36 -11.52
N GLU A 70 -1.00 -9.29 -10.59
CA GLU A 70 -2.13 -9.84 -9.83
C GLU A 70 -2.85 -8.74 -9.04
N LEU A 71 -2.09 -7.89 -8.34
CA LEU A 71 -2.63 -6.76 -7.57
C LEU A 71 -3.34 -5.73 -8.45
N ARG A 72 -2.85 -5.44 -9.67
CA ARG A 72 -3.57 -4.60 -10.65
C ARG A 72 -4.93 -5.17 -11.01
N ARG A 73 -4.97 -6.47 -11.32
CA ARG A 73 -6.22 -7.17 -11.65
C ARG A 73 -7.21 -7.20 -10.50
N MET A 74 -6.70 -7.13 -9.26
CA MET A 74 -7.51 -7.02 -8.04
C MET A 74 -7.88 -5.57 -7.67
N GLY A 75 -7.48 -4.58 -8.48
CA GLY A 75 -7.73 -3.16 -8.20
C GLY A 75 -7.02 -2.67 -6.94
N SER A 76 -5.74 -3.00 -6.78
CA SER A 76 -4.95 -2.58 -5.63
C SER A 76 -4.76 -1.07 -5.56
N LEU A 77 -5.15 -0.47 -4.44
CA LEU A 77 -4.91 0.95 -4.16
C LEU A 77 -3.42 1.25 -4.06
N ILE A 78 -2.65 0.35 -3.43
CA ILE A 78 -1.21 0.54 -3.25
C ILE A 78 -0.48 0.56 -4.60
N ILE A 79 -0.84 -0.35 -5.51
CA ILE A 79 -0.19 -0.38 -6.84
C ILE A 79 -0.62 0.82 -7.69
N GLU A 80 -1.90 1.21 -7.65
CA GLU A 80 -2.39 2.41 -8.34
C GLU A 80 -1.65 3.67 -7.89
N ALA A 81 -1.57 3.91 -6.57
CA ALA A 81 -0.84 5.05 -6.01
C ALA A 81 0.67 4.99 -6.33
N ALA A 82 1.26 3.80 -6.35
CA ALA A 82 2.67 3.64 -6.71
C ALA A 82 2.95 3.93 -8.18
N GLU A 83 2.00 3.66 -9.08
CA GLU A 83 2.12 3.96 -10.50
C GLU A 83 1.94 5.45 -10.77
N GLU A 84 1.04 6.11 -10.06
CA GLU A 84 0.88 7.57 -10.10
C GLU A 84 2.12 8.31 -9.60
N ALA A 85 2.75 7.80 -8.54
CA ALA A 85 3.96 8.37 -7.94
C ALA A 85 5.28 7.86 -8.59
N ALA A 86 5.23 7.19 -9.74
CA ALA A 86 6.40 6.50 -10.30
C ALA A 86 7.53 7.45 -10.77
N LEU A 87 8.76 7.10 -10.40
CA LEU A 87 10.01 7.77 -10.81
C LEU A 87 10.87 6.86 -11.71
N PRO A 88 11.85 7.41 -12.46
CA PRO A 88 12.82 6.61 -13.21
C PRO A 88 13.57 5.62 -12.29
N GLY A 89 13.34 4.31 -12.49
CA GLY A 89 13.89 3.24 -11.64
C GLY A 89 14.47 2.05 -12.41
N GLY A 90 14.66 2.19 -13.72
CA GLY A 90 15.05 1.09 -14.60
C GLY A 90 14.03 -0.04 -14.56
N LYS A 91 14.47 -1.24 -14.14
CA LYS A 91 13.61 -2.42 -14.02
C LYS A 91 12.71 -2.42 -12.79
N ALA A 92 12.97 -1.56 -11.80
CA ALA A 92 12.16 -1.47 -10.59
C ALA A 92 11.03 -0.44 -10.72
N LEU A 93 9.95 -0.65 -9.98
CA LEU A 93 8.97 0.38 -9.68
C LEU A 93 9.53 1.17 -8.50
N VAL A 94 9.96 2.40 -8.76
CA VAL A 94 10.47 3.34 -7.77
C VAL A 94 9.45 4.46 -7.66
N VAL A 95 9.14 4.91 -6.45
CA VAL A 95 8.08 5.90 -6.21
C VAL A 95 8.62 7.14 -5.51
N ASP A 96 7.95 8.27 -5.69
CA ASP A 96 8.04 9.40 -4.78
C ASP A 96 7.27 9.07 -3.48
N ARG A 97 7.82 9.40 -2.31
CA ARG A 97 7.28 8.97 -1.00
C ARG A 97 6.42 10.02 -0.34
#